data_AF-A0A5E4QZG2-F1
#
_entry.id   AF-A0A5E4QZG2-F1
#
_cell.length_a   1.000
_cell.length_b   1.000
_cell.length_c   1.000
_cell.angle_alpha   90.00
_cell.angle_beta   90.00
_cell.angle_gamma   90.00
#
_symmetry.space_group_name_H-M   'P 1'
#
loop_
_entity.id
_entity.type
_entity.pdbx_description
1 polymer ?
#
loop_
_entity_poly.entity_id
_entity_poly.type
_entity_poly.pdbx_seq_one_letter_code
_entity_poly.pdbx_strand_id
1 'polypeptide(L)' 'MKKRIPPNKIAISGVGEHVTQGTILTLMCVVSGARPAATIEWYNGTHLLSTDSHNIQKDGRTGIHAVGLC' A
#
# COMPACT_ATOMS: atom_id res chain seq x y z
N MET A 1 0.99 19.69 23.00
CA MET A 1 2.01 18.80 22.38
C MET A 1 1.33 17.86 21.39
N LYS A 2 1.84 17.69 20.16
CA LYS A 2 1.27 16.77 19.17
C LYS A 2 1.75 15.34 19.48
N LYS A 3 0.85 14.47 19.93
CA LYS A 3 1.16 13.07 20.25
C LYS A 3 1.31 12.26 18.97
N ARG A 4 2.43 11.52 18.83
CA ARG A 4 2.64 10.54 17.77
C ARG A 4 1.92 9.24 18.15
N ILE A 5 1.06 8.75 17.28
CA ILE A 5 0.29 7.52 17.44
C ILE A 5 0.67 6.59 16.30
N PRO A 6 1.20 5.38 16.60
CA PRO A 6 1.48 4.40 15.57
C PRO A 6 0.17 3.90 14.93
N PRO A 7 0.22 3.43 13.67
CA PRO A 7 -0.91 2.73 13.09
C PRO A 7 -1.34 1.55 13.96
N ASN A 8 -2.64 1.32 14.06
CA ASN A 8 -3.18 0.16 14.79
C ASN A 8 -3.67 -0.94 13.85
N LYS A 9 -3.80 -0.65 12.55
CA LYS A 9 -4.28 -1.58 11.54
C LYS A 9 -3.63 -1.30 10.20
N ILE A 10 -3.21 -2.38 9.55
CA ILE A 10 -2.65 -2.42 8.21
C ILE A 10 -3.36 -3.57 7.50
N ALA A 11 -3.90 -3.31 6.31
CA ALA A 11 -4.61 -4.30 5.53
C ALA A 11 -4.25 -4.19 4.06
N ILE A 12 -4.14 -5.34 3.42
CA ILE A 12 -3.67 -5.51 2.05
C ILE A 12 -4.71 -6.35 1.35
N SER A 13 -5.15 -5.93 0.18
CA SER A 13 -6.21 -6.60 -0.56
C SER A 13 -5.88 -6.58 -2.05
N GLY A 14 -6.50 -7.46 -2.82
CA GLY A 14 -6.33 -7.50 -4.28
C GLY A 14 -5.51 -8.68 -4.84
N VAL A 15 -5.08 -9.61 -3.98
CA VAL A 15 -4.61 -10.93 -4.42
C VAL A 15 -5.82 -11.85 -4.49
N GLY A 16 -6.08 -12.45 -5.65
CA GLY A 16 -6.99 -13.60 -5.74
C GLY A 16 -6.31 -14.88 -5.25
N GLU A 17 -7.07 -15.95 -4.98
CA GLU A 17 -6.51 -17.21 -4.47
C GLU A 17 -5.44 -17.83 -5.39
N HIS A 18 -5.53 -17.58 -6.70
CA HIS A 18 -4.58 -18.08 -7.69
C HIS A 18 -4.10 -16.93 -8.58
N VAL A 19 -2.78 -16.77 -8.66
CA VAL A 19 -2.10 -15.82 -9.55
C VAL A 19 -1.22 -16.61 -10.49
N THR A 20 -1.39 -16.41 -11.79
CA THR A 20 -0.51 -16.99 -12.82
C THR A 20 0.56 -16.00 -13.24
N GLN A 21 1.71 -16.50 -13.66
CA GLN A 21 2.79 -15.67 -14.19
C GLN A 21 2.29 -14.83 -15.38
N GLY A 22 2.67 -13.55 -15.40
CA GLY A 22 2.23 -12.59 -16.43
C GLY A 22 0.90 -11.90 -16.11
N THR A 23 0.21 -12.29 -15.03
CA THR A 23 -1.00 -11.59 -14.58
C THR A 23 -0.65 -10.23 -13.97
N ILE A 24 -1.36 -9.19 -14.40
CA ILE A 24 -1.29 -7.86 -13.80
C ILE A 24 -2.20 -7.84 -12.56
N LEU A 25 -1.65 -7.52 -11.39
CA LEU A 25 -2.40 -7.58 -10.13
C LEU A 25 -2.70 -6.21 -9.56
N THR A 26 -3.97 -6.02 -9.17
CA THR A 26 -4.43 -4.81 -8.48
C THR A 26 -4.52 -4.99 -6.98
N LEU A 27 -3.59 -4.44 -6.22
CA LEU A 27 -3.57 -4.49 -4.78
C LEU A 27 -3.45 -3.15 -4.05
N MET A 28 -4.20 -3.07 -2.97
CA MET A 28 -4.43 -1.87 -2.20
C MET A 28 -3.96 -2.08 -0.76
N CYS A 29 -3.20 -1.11 -0.23
CA CYS A 29 -2.82 -1.05 1.18
C CYS A 29 -3.60 0.06 1.89
N VAL A 30 -4.19 -0.29 3.03
CA VAL A 30 -4.95 0.63 3.89
C VAL A 30 -4.32 0.65 5.27
N VAL A 31 -3.93 1.84 5.72
CA VAL A 31 -3.33 2.08 7.04
C VAL A 31 -4.23 3.01 7.85
N SER A 32 -4.62 2.61 9.06
CA SER A 32 -5.49 3.42 9.93
C SER A 32 -4.94 3.60 11.34
N GLY A 33 -5.46 4.63 12.04
CA GLY A 33 -5.12 4.91 13.44
C GLY A 33 -3.81 5.68 13.65
N ALA A 34 -3.08 6.02 12.59
CA ALA A 34 -1.83 6.76 12.67
C ALA A 34 -2.06 8.27 12.86
N ARG A 35 -1.28 8.90 13.74
CA ARG A 35 -1.20 10.37 13.86
C ARG A 35 0.27 10.79 14.06
N PRO A 36 0.86 11.65 13.21
CA PRO A 36 0.34 12.14 11.93
C PRO A 36 0.13 10.99 10.93
N ALA A 37 -0.38 11.30 9.74
CA ALA A 37 -0.57 10.30 8.68
C ALA A 37 0.72 9.50 8.43
N ALA A 38 0.56 8.19 8.24
CA ALA A 38 1.67 7.28 7.99
C ALA A 38 2.19 7.42 6.54
N THR A 39 3.49 7.20 6.37
CA THR A 39 4.10 7.00 5.06
C THR A 39 3.96 5.53 4.66
N ILE A 40 3.58 5.27 3.41
CA ILE A 40 3.44 3.93 2.85
C ILE A 40 4.48 3.77 1.73
N GLU A 41 5.21 2.67 1.77
CA GLU A 41 6.23 2.26 0.81
C GLU A 41 5.94 0.81 0.37
N TRP A 42 6.13 0.52 -0.91
CA TRP A 42 5.86 -0.80 -1.48
C TRP A 42 7.17 -1.51 -1.81
N TYR A 43 7.26 -2.80 -1.49
CA TYR A 43 8.44 -3.61 -1.76
C TYR A 43 8.06 -4.86 -2.55
N ASN A 44 8.89 -5.23 -3.51
CA ASN A 44 8.88 -6.56 -4.11
C ASN A 44 10.09 -7.34 -3.58
N GLY A 45 9.84 -8.20 -2.60
CA GLY A 45 10.91 -8.83 -1.82
C GLY A 45 11.69 -7.76 -1.03
N THR A 46 12.95 -7.54 -1.41
CA THR A 46 13.81 -6.51 -0.79
C THR A 46 13.93 -5.24 -1.62
N HIS A 47 13.30 -5.18 -2.80
CA HIS A 47 13.42 -4.05 -3.71
C HIS A 47 12.27 -3.06 -3.52
N LEU A 48 12.59 -1.80 -3.25
CA LEU A 48 11.62 -0.71 -3.13
C LEU A 48 11.01 -0.40 -4.52
N LEU A 49 9.69 -0.40 -4.62
CA LEU A 49 8.98 -0.01 -5.83
C LEU A 49 8.82 1.51 -5.86
N SER A 50 9.43 2.16 -6.86
CA SER A 50 9.31 3.60 -7.06
C SER A 50 8.08 3.96 -7.89
N THR A 51 7.50 5.13 -7.61
CA THR A 51 6.39 5.73 -8.38
C THR A 51 6.76 6.04 -9.83
N ASP A 52 8.05 6.14 -10.13
CA ASP A 52 8.54 6.50 -11.47
C ASP A 52 8.51 5.30 -12.42
N SER A 53 8.57 4.08 -11.87
CA SER A 53 8.58 2.83 -12.60
C SER A 53 7.26 2.05 -12.47
N HIS A 54 6.44 2.38 -11.48
CA HIS A 54 5.20 1.67 -11.16
C HIS A 54 4.04 2.65 -10.98
N ASN A 55 2.83 2.24 -11.41
CA ASN A 55 1.60 3.03 -11.29
C ASN A 55 1.08 3.08 -9.83
N ILE A 56 1.84 3.71 -8.94
CA ILE A 56 1.52 3.86 -7.52
C ILE A 56 0.76 5.18 -7.32
N GLN A 57 -0.55 5.09 -7.18
CA GLN A 57 -1.38 6.25 -6.82
C GLN A 57 -1.32 6.48 -5.31
N LYS A 58 -1.44 7.73 -4.85
CA LYS A 58 -1.55 8.09 -3.42
C LYS A 58 -2.81 8.92 -3.25
N ASP A 59 -3.94 8.26 -2.97
CA ASP A 59 -5.19 8.99 -2.82
C ASP A 59 -5.34 9.55 -1.39
N GLY A 60 -5.71 10.83 -1.29
CA GLY A 60 -5.75 11.63 -0.05
C GLY A 60 -6.99 11.42 0.83
N ARG A 61 -7.93 10.59 0.36
CA ARG A 61 -8.89 9.87 1.22
C ARG A 61 -8.26 8.49 1.38
N THR A 62 -8.14 7.97 2.60
CA THR A 62 -7.50 6.68 2.89
C THR A 62 -8.16 5.54 2.09
N GLY A 63 -7.76 5.36 0.84
CA GLY A 63 -8.55 4.72 -0.20
C GLY A 63 -7.80 4.85 -1.52
N ILE A 64 -6.68 4.16 -1.58
CA ILE A 64 -5.75 4.21 -2.70
C ILE A 64 -6.24 3.20 -3.74
N HIS A 65 -6.69 3.67 -4.91
CA HIS A 65 -6.82 2.82 -6.10
C HIS A 65 -5.41 2.53 -6.65
N ALA A 66 -4.66 1.72 -5.93
CA ALA A 66 -3.39 1.18 -6.38
C ALA A 66 -3.48 -0.33 -6.47
N VAL A 67 -2.53 -0.83 -7.24
CA VAL A 67 -2.53 -2.11 -7.91
C VAL A 67 -1.17 -2.79 -7.55
N GLY A 68 -0.86 -3.25 -6.33
CA GLY A 68 0.44 -3.91 -5.97
C GLY A 68 0.62 -4.40 -4.50
N LEU A 69 1.29 -5.55 -4.25
CA LEU A 69 1.30 -6.41 -3.04
C LEU A 69 2.16 -5.76 -1.95
N CYS A 70 1.83 -5.93 -0.66
CA CYS A 70 2.39 -5.15 0.44
C CYS A 70 3.55 -5.83 1.15
#